data_AF-A0A916G372-F1
#
_entry.id   AF-A0A916G372-F1
#
_cell.length_a   1.000
_cell.length_b   1.000
_cell.length_c   1.000
_cell.angle_alpha   90.00
_cell.angle_beta   90.00
_cell.angle_gamma   90.00
#
_symmetry.space_group_name_H-M   'P 1'
#
loop_
_entity.id
_entity.type
_entity.pdbx_description
1 polymer ?
#
loop_
_entity_poly.entity_id
_entity_poly.type
_entity_poly.pdbx_seq_one_letter_code
_entity_poly.pdbx_strand_id
1 'polypeptide(L)' 'MAIHRKAEAVWNGTLREGNGTLSTDSGTLNNTPFTFVSRFEE' A
#
# COMPACT_ATOMS: atom_id res chain seq x y z
N MET A 1 19.87 18.67 3.55
CA MET A 1 19.56 17.50 2.69
C MET A 1 18.14 17.06 3.00
N ALA A 2 17.20 17.22 2.07
CA ALA A 2 15.82 16.80 2.27
C ALA A 2 15.68 15.34 1.84
N ILE A 3 15.20 14.47 2.72
CA ILE A 3 14.94 13.06 2.40
C ILE A 3 13.56 13.01 1.76
N HIS A 4 13.48 12.67 0.48
CA HIS A 4 12.23 12.48 -0.25
C HIS A 4 11.95 10.98 -0.34
N ARG A 5 11.03 10.48 0.49
CA ARG A 5 10.57 9.08 0.39
C ARG A 5 9.34 9.01 -0.49
N LYS A 6 9.38 8.15 -1.50
CA LYS A 6 8.25 7.88 -2.39
C LYS A 6 7.62 6.53 -2.03
N ALA A 7 6.30 6.48 -2.06
CA ALA A 7 5.52 5.27 -1.91
C ALA A 7 4.44 5.26 -2.98
N GLU A 8 4.20 4.10 -3.56
CA GLU A 8 3.25 3.86 -4.64
C GLU A 8 2.27 2.79 -4.20
N ALA A 9 0.98 3.08 -4.27
CA ALA A 9 -0.07 2.15 -3.94
C ALA A 9 -0.94 1.92 -5.18
N VAL A 10 -1.11 0.66 -5.56
CA VAL A 10 -2.02 0.25 -6.63
C VAL A 10 -3.21 -0.43 -5.98
N TRP A 11 -4.41 0.08 -6.24
CA TRP A 11 -5.66 -0.47 -5.69
C TRP A 11 -6.56 -0.97 -6.81
N ASN A 12 -7.05 -2.20 -6.67
CA ASN A 12 -7.95 -2.82 -7.64
C ASN A 12 -9.24 -3.26 -6.93
N GLY A 13 -10.37 -2.68 -7.33
CA GLY A 13 -11.70 -3.00 -6.80
C GLY A 13 -12.33 -1.89 -5.97
N THR A 14 -13.36 -2.23 -5.20
CA THR A 14 -14.12 -1.28 -4.36
C THR A 14 -13.37 -0.95 -3.07
N LEU A 15 -13.85 0.01 -2.27
CA LEU A 15 -13.17 0.38 -1.03
C LEU A 15 -13.07 -0.78 -0.03
N ARG A 16 -14.12 -1.61 0.07
CA ARG A 16 -14.23 -2.67 1.09
C ARG A 16 -13.73 -4.03 0.61
N GLU A 17 -14.03 -4.40 -0.63
CA GLU A 17 -13.66 -5.70 -1.21
C GLU A 17 -12.43 -5.59 -2.13
N GLY A 18 -11.93 -4.38 -2.34
CA GLY A 18 -10.75 -4.16 -3.15
C GLY A 18 -9.49 -4.71 -2.50
N ASN A 19 -8.57 -5.08 -3.36
CA ASN A 19 -7.26 -5.58 -3.00
C ASN A 19 -6.23 -4.65 -3.63
N GLY A 20 -5.28 -4.18 -2.83
CA GLY A 20 -4.19 -3.35 -3.29
C GLY A 20 -2.84 -3.92 -2.94
N THR A 21 -1.82 -3.33 -3.52
CA THR A 21 -0.43 -3.55 -3.14
C THR A 21 0.26 -2.23 -2.91
N LEU A 22 1.14 -2.19 -1.91
CA LEU A 22 1.92 -1.01 -1.54
C LEU A 22 3.40 -1.31 -1.75
N SER A 23 4.07 -0.38 -2.44
CA SER A 23 5.49 -0.42 -2.73
C SER A 23 6.15 0.88 -2.25
N THR A 24 7.31 0.78 -1.62
CA THR A 24 8.12 1.91 -1.18
C THR A 24 9.46 1.90 -1.91
N ASP A 25 9.93 3.09 -2.27
CA ASP A 25 11.21 3.28 -2.97
C ASP A 25 12.41 2.74 -2.18
N SER A 26 12.29 2.69 -0.85
CA SER A 26 13.32 2.09 0.02
C SER A 26 13.37 0.56 -0.03
N GLY A 27 12.44 -0.10 -0.72
CA GLY A 27 12.38 -1.57 -0.85
C GLY A 27 11.93 -2.31 0.42
N THR A 28 11.70 -1.61 1.53
CA THR A 28 11.23 -2.20 2.79
C THR A 28 9.83 -2.78 2.68
N LEU A 29 8.97 -2.15 1.89
CA LEU A 29 7.68 -2.66 1.49
C LEU A 29 7.74 -2.78 -0.03
N ASN A 30 7.90 -3.99 -0.55
CA ASN A 30 7.85 -4.24 -1.99
C ASN A 30 6.64 -5.12 -2.29
N ASN A 31 5.71 -4.60 -3.10
CA ASN A 31 4.49 -5.30 -3.49
C ASN A 31 3.73 -5.93 -2.31
N THR A 32 3.71 -5.23 -1.18
CA THR A 32 3.15 -5.75 0.06
C THR A 32 1.63 -5.71 -0.04
N PRO A 33 0.93 -6.83 0.25
CA PRO A 33 -0.51 -6.88 0.15
C PRO A 33 -1.13 -5.86 1.10
N PHE A 34 -2.00 -5.05 0.55
CA PHE A 34 -2.63 -3.93 1.21
C PHE A 34 -4.13 -4.06 0.99
N THR A 35 -4.87 -4.49 2.02
CA THR A 35 -6.32 -4.68 1.93
C THR A 35 -7.05 -3.81 2.95
N PHE A 36 -8.33 -3.55 2.68
CA PHE A 36 -9.17 -2.72 3.55
C PHE A 36 -9.35 -3.38 4.90
N VAL A 37 -9.54 -4.70 4.90
CA VAL A 37 -9.64 -5.52 6.10
C VAL A 37 -8.41 -5.30 6.98
N SER A 38 -7.21 -5.42 6.43
CA SER A 38 -5.96 -5.22 7.20
C SER A 38 -5.74 -3.79 7.73
N ARG A 39 -6.52 -2.80 7.29
CA ARG A 39 -6.36 -1.37 7.65
C ARG A 39 -7.51 -0.83 8.49
N PHE A 40 -8.71 -1.38 8.35
CA PHE A 40 -9.95 -0.78 8.87
C PHE A 40 -10.86 -1.78 9.58
N GLU A 41 -10.65 -3.10 9.44
CA GLU A 41 -11.34 -4.10 10.25
C GLU A 41 -10.34 -4.69 11.26
N GLU A 42 -10.51 -4.36 12.54
CA GLU A 42 -9.91 -5.07 13.68
C GLU A 42 -10.84 -6.19 14.17
#